data_AF-A0AAD8SJ39-F1
#
_entry.id   AF-A0AAD8SJ39-F1
#
_cell.length_a   1.000
_cell.length_b   1.000
_cell.length_c   1.000
_cell.angle_alpha   90.00
_cell.angle_beta   90.00
_cell.angle_gamma   90.00
#
_symmetry.space_group_name_H-M   'P 1'
#
loop_
_entity.id
_entity.type
_entity.pdbx_description
1 polymer ?
#
loop_
_entity_poly.entity_id
_entity_poly.type
_entity_poly.pdbx_seq_one_letter_code
_entity_poly.pdbx_strand_id
1 'polypeptide(L)'
;MFADDPRVCDLCGTSVRGMHYSCRLCGFDVHPVCSQRMPVTTVSPLRPAHLLVITVATPVKCTRCSTSCVWRYWCVSCKVNLHPRCLLGTDQTPLLIPKGM
;
A
#
# COMPACT_ATOMS: atom_id res chain seq x y z
N MET A 1 -6.63 -33.00 -1.96
CA MET A 1 -5.46 -32.12 -1.74
C MET A 1 -5.99 -30.71 -1.75
N PHE A 2 -6.12 -30.07 -0.59
CA PHE A 2 -6.63 -28.70 -0.51
C PHE A 2 -5.50 -27.77 -0.95
N ALA A 3 -5.67 -27.11 -2.09
CA ALA A 3 -4.81 -26.00 -2.46
C ALA A 3 -5.15 -24.85 -1.50
N ASP A 4 -4.37 -24.71 -0.44
CA ASP A 4 -4.39 -23.50 0.38
C ASP A 4 -3.99 -22.36 -0.57
N ASP A 5 -4.94 -21.49 -0.91
CA ASP A 5 -4.64 -20.28 -1.68
C ASP A 5 -3.56 -19.52 -0.90
N PRO A 6 -2.34 -19.37 -1.47
CA PRO A 6 -1.22 -18.90 -0.69
C PRO A 6 -1.51 -17.46 -0.28
N ARG A 7 -1.78 -17.23 1.02
CA ARG A 7 -1.92 -15.87 1.58
C ARG A 7 -0.73 -15.03 1.12
N VAL A 8 -1.00 -13.81 0.66
CA VAL A 8 0.01 -12.90 0.12
C VAL A 8 0.12 -11.67 1.01
N CYS A 9 1.34 -11.20 1.24
CA CYS A 9 1.58 -9.98 1.99
C CYS A 9 1.23 -8.76 1.14
N ASP A 10 0.33 -7.92 1.63
CA ASP A 10 -0.16 -6.70 0.97
C ASP A 10 0.90 -5.60 0.82
N LEU A 11 2.10 -5.79 1.40
CA LEU A 11 3.22 -4.85 1.31
C LEU A 11 4.27 -5.26 0.28
N CYS A 12 4.71 -6.52 0.31
CA CYS A 12 5.78 -7.00 -0.57
C CYS A 12 5.27 -7.88 -1.73
N GLY A 13 4.00 -8.29 -1.71
CA GLY A 13 3.41 -9.14 -2.73
C GLY A 13 3.91 -10.58 -2.72
N THR A 14 4.64 -10.99 -1.68
CA THR A 14 5.14 -12.36 -1.55
C THR A 14 4.28 -13.19 -0.59
N SER A 15 4.34 -14.51 -0.74
CA SER A 15 3.56 -15.42 0.10
C SER A 15 3.91 -15.27 1.59
N VAL A 16 2.87 -15.27 2.41
CA VAL A 16 2.95 -15.35 3.86
C VAL A 16 3.09 -16.81 4.26
N ARG A 17 4.25 -17.17 4.82
CA ARG A 17 4.50 -18.48 5.42
C ARG A 17 4.71 -18.30 6.92
N GLY A 18 3.83 -18.86 7.73
CA GLY A 18 3.89 -18.77 9.19
C GLY A 18 3.26 -17.50 9.77
N MET A 19 3.95 -16.86 10.72
CA MET A 19 3.41 -15.75 11.51
C MET A 19 3.17 -14.49 10.65
N HIS A 20 2.00 -13.88 10.80
CA HIS A 20 1.59 -12.67 10.12
C HIS A 20 0.58 -11.87 10.95
N TYR A 21 0.44 -10.59 10.60
CA TYR A 21 -0.65 -9.77 11.09
C TYR A 21 -1.75 -9.72 10.04
N SER A 22 -2.98 -9.91 10.49
CA SER A 22 -4.17 -9.91 9.63
C SER A 22 -5.24 -9.00 10.21
N CYS A 23 -5.74 -8.08 9.40
CA CYS A 23 -6.95 -7.33 9.67
C CYS A 23 -8.14 -8.08 9.08
N ARG A 24 -8.90 -8.80 9.93
CA ARG A 24 -10.07 -9.59 9.49
C ARG A 24 -11.17 -8.75 8.84
N LEU A 25 -11.31 -7.49 9.23
CA LEU A 25 -12.35 -6.59 8.71
C LEU A 25 -12.07 -6.15 7.28
N CYS A 26 -10.80 -6.05 6.91
CA CYS A 26 -10.36 -5.45 5.67
C CYS A 26 -9.60 -6.42 4.75
N GLY A 27 -9.30 -7.64 5.23
CA GLY A 27 -8.53 -8.63 4.50
C GLY A 27 -7.08 -8.24 4.25
N PHE A 28 -6.50 -7.40 5.12
CA PHE A 28 -5.13 -6.91 4.97
C PHE A 28 -4.16 -7.81 5.75
N ASP A 29 -3.27 -8.50 5.03
CA ASP A 29 -2.32 -9.48 5.54
C ASP A 29 -0.89 -9.00 5.33
N VAL A 30 -0.06 -9.00 6.39
CA VAL A 30 1.33 -8.53 6.30
C VAL A 30 2.29 -9.36 7.13
N HIS A 31 3.53 -9.51 6.64
CA HIS A 31 4.62 -10.05 7.46
C HIS A 31 4.94 -9.08 8.62
N PRO A 32 5.36 -9.57 9.80
CA PRO A 32 5.76 -8.70 10.91
C PRO A 32 6.90 -7.75 10.56
N VAL A 33 7.85 -8.18 9.72
CA VAL A 33 8.94 -7.32 9.22
C VAL A 33 8.43 -6.26 8.24
N CYS A 34 7.42 -6.58 7.45
CA CYS A 34 6.83 -5.62 6.51
C CYS A 34 6.03 -4.56 7.25
N SER A 35 5.29 -4.92 8.31
CA SER A 35 4.57 -3.93 9.12
C SER A 35 5.51 -2.93 9.79
N GLN A 36 6.72 -3.35 10.19
CA GLN A 36 7.74 -2.44 10.74
C GLN A 36 8.28 -1.43 9.71
N ARG A 37 8.24 -1.77 8.41
CA ARG A 37 8.68 -0.90 7.31
C ARG A 37 7.59 0.05 6.80
N MET A 38 6.38 0.00 7.37
CA MET A 38 5.27 0.84 6.97
C MET A 38 5.13 2.03 7.94
N PRO A 39 5.74 3.19 7.64
CA PRO A 39 5.62 4.35 8.51
C PRO A 39 4.21 4.94 8.46
N VAL A 40 3.74 5.53 9.56
CA VAL A 40 2.43 6.22 9.57
C VAL A 40 2.40 7.38 8.56
N THR A 41 3.54 8.05 8.38
CA THR A 41 3.70 9.17 7.45
C THR A 41 4.97 9.02 6.63
N THR A 42 4.92 9.38 5.35
CA THR A 42 6.10 9.40 4.48
C THR A 42 6.05 10.57 3.50
N VAL A 43 7.20 10.98 2.97
CA VAL A 43 7.28 12.09 2.02
C VAL A 43 6.77 11.65 0.65
N SER A 44 6.05 12.55 -0.03
CA SER A 44 5.55 12.28 -1.37
C SER A 44 6.67 12.17 -2.39
N PRO A 45 6.73 11.05 -3.15
CA PRO A 45 7.65 10.95 -4.28
C PRO A 45 7.38 12.00 -5.38
N LEU A 46 6.17 12.58 -5.40
CA LEU A 46 5.77 13.59 -6.39
C LEU A 46 6.19 15.01 -6.00
N ARG A 47 6.12 15.32 -4.69
CA ARG A 47 6.31 16.66 -4.13
C ARG A 47 6.96 16.50 -2.76
N PRO A 48 8.29 16.65 -2.62
CA PRO A 48 8.97 16.44 -1.33
C PRO A 48 8.45 17.31 -0.18
N ALA A 49 7.78 18.43 -0.48
CA ALA A 49 7.14 19.29 0.52
C ALA A 49 5.83 18.72 1.10
N HIS A 50 5.27 17.66 0.51
CA HIS A 50 4.00 17.08 0.94
C HIS A 50 4.20 15.72 1.62
N LEU A 51 3.45 15.49 2.69
CA LEU A 51 3.38 14.20 3.35
C LEU A 51 2.21 13.36 2.81
N LEU A 52 2.42 12.05 2.74
CA LEU A 52 1.36 11.08 2.68
C LEU A 52 1.18 10.46 4.06
N VAL A 53 -0.07 10.33 4.46
CA VAL A 53 -0.46 9.68 5.72
C VAL A 53 -1.15 8.37 5.39
N ILE A 54 -0.80 7.29 6.09
CA ILE A 54 -1.53 6.03 5.98
C ILE A 54 -2.94 6.23 6.52
N THR A 55 -3.94 5.81 5.76
CA THR A 55 -5.35 5.88 6.15
C THR A 55 -6.10 4.64 5.71
N VAL A 56 -7.17 4.34 6.44
CA VAL A 56 -8.14 3.29 6.15
C VAL A 56 -9.47 3.99 5.91
N ALA A 57 -9.98 3.90 4.69
CA ALA A 57 -11.18 4.62 4.29
C ALA A 57 -11.96 3.84 3.23
N THR A 58 -13.02 4.46 2.72
CA THR A 58 -13.82 3.88 1.64
C THR A 58 -12.94 3.50 0.44
N PRO A 59 -13.27 2.42 -0.28
CA PRO A 59 -12.44 1.96 -1.39
C PRO A 59 -12.31 3.03 -2.48
N VAL A 60 -11.09 3.35 -2.89
CA VAL A 60 -10.82 4.23 -4.04
C VAL A 60 -9.80 3.58 -4.97
N LYS A 61 -9.64 4.12 -6.18
CA LYS A 61 -8.58 3.66 -7.08
C LYS A 61 -7.21 4.15 -6.63
N CYS A 62 -6.26 3.23 -6.56
CA CYS A 62 -4.85 3.55 -6.40
C CYS A 62 -4.33 4.23 -7.66
N THR A 63 -3.60 5.32 -7.48
CA THR A 63 -3.03 6.11 -8.58
C THR A 63 -1.99 5.34 -9.39
N ARG A 64 -1.32 4.34 -8.80
CA ARG A 64 -0.27 3.55 -9.49
C ARG A 64 -0.82 2.36 -10.26
N CYS A 65 -1.62 1.51 -9.61
CA CYS A 65 -2.06 0.23 -10.19
C CYS A 65 -3.54 0.24 -10.63
N SER A 66 -4.26 1.35 -10.42
CA SER A 66 -5.68 1.51 -10.77
C SER A 66 -6.66 0.53 -10.10
N THR A 67 -6.18 -0.33 -9.19
CA THR A 67 -7.04 -1.22 -8.41
C THR A 67 -7.51 -0.58 -7.11
N SER A 68 -8.55 -1.16 -6.52
CA SER A 68 -9.17 -0.66 -5.30
C SER A 68 -8.21 -0.73 -4.10
N CYS A 69 -8.08 0.35 -3.33
CA CYS A 69 -7.35 0.43 -2.08
C CYS A 69 -8.23 0.95 -0.94
N VAL A 70 -8.36 0.14 0.12
CA VAL A 70 -8.92 0.54 1.42
C VAL A 70 -7.82 1.10 2.30
N TRP A 71 -6.73 0.35 2.44
CA TRP A 71 -5.48 0.81 3.05
C TRP A 71 -4.65 1.56 2.02
N ARG A 72 -4.36 2.83 2.30
CA ARG A 72 -3.67 3.71 1.35
C ARG A 72 -2.91 4.82 2.03
N TYR A 73 -1.79 5.20 1.42
CA TYR A 73 -1.15 6.47 1.65
C TYR A 73 -1.90 7.54 0.87
N TRP A 74 -2.40 8.55 1.59
CA TRP A 74 -3.16 9.66 1.02
C TRP A 74 -2.45 10.99 1.30
N CYS A 75 -2.32 11.81 0.26
CA CYS A 75 -1.93 13.21 0.40
C CYS A 75 -3.16 14.10 0.18
N VAL A 76 -3.49 14.93 1.17
CA VAL A 76 -4.62 15.87 1.09
C VAL A 76 -4.40 16.88 -0.04
N SER A 77 -3.20 17.46 -0.14
CA SER A 77 -2.88 18.51 -1.12
C SER A 77 -2.85 18.00 -2.55
N CYS A 78 -2.24 16.84 -2.80
CA CYS A 78 -2.14 16.26 -4.15
C CYS A 78 -3.35 15.39 -4.54
N LYS A 79 -4.22 15.03 -3.59
CA LYS A 79 -5.33 14.09 -3.78
C LYS A 79 -4.92 12.72 -4.35
N VAL A 80 -3.67 12.31 -4.13
CA VAL A 80 -3.16 11.00 -4.58
C VAL A 80 -3.41 9.91 -3.54
N ASN A 81 -3.70 8.71 -4.02
CA ASN A 81 -3.99 7.53 -3.20
C ASN A 81 -3.09 6.39 -3.66
N LEU A 82 -2.25 5.86 -2.78
CA LEU A 82 -1.33 4.78 -3.13
C LEU A 82 -1.50 3.61 -2.19
N HIS A 83 -1.64 2.39 -2.71
CA HIS A 83 -1.47 1.20 -1.85
C HIS A 83 -0.10 1.28 -1.17
N PRO A 84 0.03 0.78 0.07
CA PRO A 84 1.31 0.62 0.72
C PRO A 84 2.34 -0.14 -0.15
N ARG A 85 1.99 -1.26 -0.79
CA ARG A 85 2.88 -1.94 -1.77
C ARG A 85 3.27 -1.08 -2.96
N CYS A 86 2.38 -0.22 -3.44
CA CYS A 86 2.64 0.63 -4.59
C CYS A 86 3.59 1.78 -4.25
N LEU A 87 3.77 2.09 -2.97
CA LEU A 87 4.69 3.12 -2.50
C LEU A 87 5.99 2.52 -1.93
N LEU A 88 5.89 1.44 -1.16
CA LEU A 88 6.98 0.87 -0.35
C LEU A 88 7.49 -0.48 -0.86
N GLY A 89 6.78 -1.11 -1.80
CA GLY A 89 7.13 -2.43 -2.33
C GLY A 89 8.42 -2.40 -3.14
N THR A 90 8.92 -3.58 -3.49
CA THR A 90 10.16 -3.78 -4.26
C THR A 90 10.07 -3.37 -5.72
N ASP A 91 8.88 -2.98 -6.20
CA ASP A 91 8.68 -2.49 -7.56
C ASP A 91 9.19 -1.04 -7.64
N GLN A 92 10.47 -0.91 -8.01
CA GLN A 92 11.20 0.34 -8.18
C GLN A 92 10.73 1.16 -9.41
N THR A 93 9.70 0.72 -10.14
CA THR A 93 9.17 1.50 -11.25
C THR A 93 8.77 2.90 -10.73
N PRO A 94 9.34 3.98 -11.28
CA PRO A 94 8.99 5.33 -10.89
C PRO A 94 7.48 5.54 -11.01
N LEU A 95 6.88 6.21 -10.03
CA LEU A 95 5.48 6.60 -10.08
C LEU A 95 5.25 7.56 -11.25
N LEU A 96 4.91 7.04 -12.43
CA LEU A 96 4.46 7.81 -13.59
C LEU A 96 3.01 8.26 -13.34
N ILE A 97 2.82 9.10 -12.33
CA ILE A 97 1.54 9.75 -12.07
C ILE A 97 1.50 10.97 -12.97
N PRO A 98 0.51 11.10 -13.87
CA PRO A 98 0.41 12.27 -14.74
C PRO A 98 0.45 13.51 -13.86
N LYS A 99 1.40 14.40 -14.16
CA LYS A 99 1.45 15.75 -13.58
C LYS A 99 0.19 16.47 -14.06
N GLY A 100 -0.88 16.37 -13.28
CA GLY A 100 -2.12 17.09 -13.53
C GLY A 100 -1.98 18.55 -13.13
N MET A 101 -2.02 19.40 -14.16
CA MET A 101 -2.32 20.84 -14.26
C MET A 101 -1.90 21.78 -13.12
#